data_AF-A0A453LR89-F1
#
_entry.id   AF-A0A453LR89-F1
#
_cell.length_a   1.000
_cell.length_b   1.000
_cell.length_c   1.000
_cell.angle_alpha   90.00
_cell.angle_beta   90.00
_cell.angle_gamma   90.00
#
_symmetry.space_group_name_H-M   'P 1'
#
loop_
_entity.id
_entity.type
_entity.pdbx_description
1 polymer ?
#
loop_
_entity_poly.entity_id
_entity_poly.type
_entity_poly.pdbx_seq_one_letter_code
_entity_poly.pdbx_strand_id
1 'polypeptide(L)'
;MASSAGDLPEVKFKRTGSLGSSDYVRADKIDLTSLDIQLEQQLNKKWGKTNIKSQGPKADWEIDLAKLEIRHVIAQGTYGTVYRGTYDGQQVAGISSLIG
;
A
#
# COMPACT_ATOMS: atom_id res chain seq x y z
N MET A 1 -54.90 -5.33 1.57
CA MET A 1 -54.45 -4.43 2.66
C MET A 1 -53.79 -5.35 3.68
N ALA A 2 -52.50 -5.31 4.00
CA ALA A 2 -51.57 -4.20 4.07
C ALA A 2 -50.20 -4.56 3.46
N SER A 3 -49.51 -3.50 3.03
CA SER A 3 -48.26 -3.50 2.29
C SER A 3 -47.04 -3.80 3.15
N SER A 4 -46.02 -4.29 2.46
CA SER A 4 -44.58 -4.21 2.75
C SER A 4 -44.19 -3.00 3.61
N ALA A 5 -43.43 -3.27 4.66
CA ALA A 5 -42.55 -2.31 5.31
C ALA A 5 -41.18 -3.00 5.44
N GLY A 6 -40.30 -2.71 4.49
CA GLY A 6 -38.87 -2.85 4.72
C GLY A 6 -38.46 -1.79 5.73
N ASP A 7 -37.95 -2.23 6.86
CA ASP A 7 -37.28 -1.36 7.83
C ASP A 7 -36.16 -2.17 8.50
N LEU A 8 -34.96 -2.06 7.95
CA LEU A 8 -33.72 -2.33 8.67
C LEU A 8 -32.87 -1.07 8.56
N PRO A 9 -32.92 -0.21 9.58
CA PRO A 9 -31.68 0.38 10.02
C PRO A 9 -31.64 0.50 11.55
N GLU A 10 -30.81 -0.31 12.21
CA GLU A 10 -30.14 0.15 13.43
C GLU A 10 -28.91 -0.71 13.73
N VAL A 11 -27.77 -0.31 13.18
CA VAL A 11 -26.47 -0.81 13.67
C VAL A 11 -26.16 -0.09 14.98
N LYS A 12 -26.65 -0.65 16.09
CA LYS A 12 -26.30 -0.18 17.44
C LYS A 12 -24.89 -0.62 17.79
N PHE A 13 -23.91 0.26 17.55
CA PHE A 13 -22.55 0.05 18.06
C PHE A 13 -22.47 0.44 19.53
N LYS A 14 -22.89 -0.48 20.41
CA LYS A 14 -22.77 -0.31 21.86
C LYS A 14 -21.33 -0.60 22.29
N ARG A 15 -20.49 0.43 22.36
CA ARG A 15 -19.13 0.33 22.91
C ARG A 15 -19.18 0.54 24.43
N THR A 16 -19.43 -0.54 25.16
CA THR A 16 -19.18 -0.58 26.61
C THR A 16 -17.73 -0.97 26.83
N GLY A 17 -16.89 0.02 27.17
CA GLY A 17 -15.55 -0.26 27.68
C GLY A 17 -15.63 -0.75 29.12
N SER A 18 -14.79 -1.73 29.48
CA SER A 18 -13.81 -1.62 30.57
C SER A 18 -13.24 -3.00 30.97
N LEU A 19 -11.91 -3.06 31.00
CA LEU A 19 -11.01 -3.89 31.83
C LEU A 19 -11.12 -5.44 31.80
N GLY A 20 -10.07 -6.07 31.25
CA GLY A 20 -9.67 -7.44 31.59
C GLY A 20 -9.14 -8.24 30.40
N SER A 21 -7.81 -8.19 30.19
CA SER A 21 -6.98 -9.15 29.44
C SER A 21 -7.71 -10.21 28.60
N SER A 22 -8.02 -9.85 27.35
CA SER A 22 -8.22 -10.82 26.29
C SER A 22 -8.14 -10.05 24.97
N ASP A 23 -6.95 -10.09 24.38
CA ASP A 23 -6.61 -9.50 23.08
C ASP A 23 -7.30 -10.27 21.93
N TYR A 24 -8.11 -11.26 22.28
CA TYR A 24 -8.78 -12.19 21.39
C TYR A 24 -10.23 -11.76 21.19
N VAL A 25 -10.51 -11.33 19.97
CA VAL A 25 -11.87 -11.07 19.49
C VAL A 25 -12.38 -12.35 18.83
N ARG A 26 -13.67 -12.69 19.02
CA ARG A 26 -14.26 -13.84 18.32
C ARG A 26 -14.16 -13.63 16.81
N ALA A 27 -13.78 -14.66 16.07
CA ALA A 27 -13.54 -14.58 14.63
C ALA A 27 -14.75 -14.08 13.83
N ASP A 28 -15.97 -14.44 14.24
CA ASP A 28 -17.22 -14.02 13.59
C ASP A 28 -17.50 -12.50 13.71
N LYS A 29 -16.79 -11.80 14.60
CA LYS A 29 -16.93 -10.35 14.79
C LYS A 29 -15.89 -9.55 14.00
N ILE A 30 -14.97 -10.23 13.32
CA ILE A 30 -13.91 -9.59 12.54
C ILE A 30 -14.41 -9.41 11.11
N ASP A 31 -14.70 -8.16 10.75
CA ASP A 31 -14.97 -7.81 9.37
C ASP A 31 -13.66 -7.53 8.64
N LEU A 32 -13.20 -8.50 7.84
CA LEU A 32 -11.95 -8.40 7.09
C LEU A 32 -11.98 -7.24 6.09
N THR A 33 -13.15 -6.88 5.56
CA THR A 33 -13.28 -5.83 4.56
C THR A 33 -13.00 -4.45 5.16
N SER A 34 -13.59 -4.12 6.31
CA SER A 34 -13.28 -2.84 6.97
C SER A 34 -11.85 -2.75 7.48
N LEU A 35 -11.25 -3.87 7.89
CA LEU A 35 -9.83 -3.92 8.27
C LEU A 35 -8.91 -3.67 7.07
N ASP A 36 -9.21 -4.25 5.91
CA ASP A 36 -8.44 -4.05 4.69
C ASP A 36 -8.51 -2.59 4.20
N ILE A 37 -9.71 -2.00 4.21
CA ILE A 37 -9.90 -0.56 3.89
C ILE A 37 -9.11 0.34 4.86
N GLN A 38 -9.13 0.04 6.16
CA GLN A 38 -8.34 0.79 7.14
C GLN A 38 -6.84 0.63 6.90
N LEU A 39 -6.39 -0.56 6.52
CA LEU A 39 -5.00 -0.83 6.16
C LEU A 39 -4.57 -0.03 4.94
N GLU A 40 -5.32 -0.11 3.84
CA GLU A 40 -5.05 0.64 2.60
C GLU A 40 -5.01 2.15 2.84
N GLN A 41 -5.95 2.69 3.62
CA GLN A 41 -5.95 4.11 3.99
C GLN A 41 -4.71 4.51 4.79
N GLN A 42 -4.26 3.67 5.73
CA GLN A 42 -3.03 3.94 6.49
C GLN A 42 -1.79 3.83 5.61
N LEU A 43 -1.72 2.85 4.72
CA LEU A 43 -0.62 2.68 3.78
C LEU A 43 -0.55 3.84 2.79
N ASN A 44 -1.67 4.24 2.18
CA ASN A 44 -1.71 5.41 1.30
C ASN A 44 -1.38 6.71 2.05
N LYS A 45 -1.76 6.84 3.32
CA LYS A 45 -1.42 8.02 4.14
C LYS A 45 0.06 8.07 4.54
N LYS A 46 0.69 6.92 4.80
CA LYS A 46 2.10 6.83 5.22
C LYS A 46 3.05 6.81 4.02
N TRP A 47 2.69 6.10 2.97
CA TRP A 47 3.51 5.87 1.78
C TRP A 47 3.23 6.87 0.67
N GLY A 48 2.00 7.40 0.54
CA GLY A 48 1.68 8.44 -0.45
C GLY A 48 2.29 9.82 -0.14
N LYS A 49 2.83 10.02 1.07
CA LYS A 49 3.45 11.29 1.51
C LYS A 49 4.97 11.36 1.34
N THR A 50 5.63 10.29 0.91
CA THR A 50 7.09 10.26 0.73
C THR A 50 7.56 10.98 -0.55
N ASN A 51 6.64 11.52 -1.36
CA ASN A 51 6.98 12.04 -2.68
C ASN A 51 7.58 13.47 -2.73
N ILE A 52 7.92 14.16 -1.62
CA ILE A 52 8.48 15.54 -1.77
C ILE A 52 9.74 15.85 -0.94
N LYS A 53 10.03 15.19 0.19
CA LYS A 53 11.31 15.43 0.88
C LYS A 53 11.82 14.18 1.59
N SER A 54 12.86 13.58 1.04
CA SER A 54 13.76 12.65 1.73
C SER A 54 14.44 13.40 2.89
N GLN A 55 13.77 13.48 4.05
CA GLN A 55 14.35 14.08 5.28
C GLN A 55 14.90 13.02 6.24
N GLY A 56 15.01 11.76 5.82
CA GLY A 56 15.71 10.71 6.55
C GLY A 56 17.07 10.39 5.91
N PRO A 57 18.00 9.78 6.65
CA PRO A 57 19.18 9.17 6.05
C PRO A 57 18.71 8.15 4.99
N LYS A 58 19.27 8.25 3.78
CA LYS A 58 19.02 7.29 2.69
C LYS A 58 19.31 5.89 3.23
N ALA A 59 18.40 4.94 2.98
CA ALA A 59 18.64 3.56 3.38
C ALA A 59 19.78 2.97 2.53
N ASP A 60 20.49 1.96 3.05
CA ASP A 60 21.62 1.34 2.33
C ASP A 60 21.21 0.71 0.98
N TRP A 61 19.92 0.40 0.80
CA TRP A 61 19.35 -0.14 -0.44
C TRP A 61 18.76 0.95 -1.37
N GLU A 62 18.77 2.21 -0.96
CA GLU A 62 18.25 3.32 -1.75
C GLU A 62 19.31 3.79 -2.75
N ILE A 63 19.00 3.65 -4.04
CA ILE A 63 19.91 4.09 -5.11
C ILE A 63 19.78 5.60 -5.34
N ASP A 64 20.88 6.25 -5.69
CA ASP A 64 20.84 7.65 -6.09
C ASP A 64 20.43 7.78 -7.55
N LEU A 65 19.22 8.27 -7.80
CA LEU A 65 18.72 8.45 -9.17
C LEU A 65 19.57 9.43 -9.99
N ALA A 66 20.28 10.36 -9.36
CA ALA A 66 21.18 11.27 -10.06
C ALA A 66 22.41 10.56 -10.65
N LYS A 67 22.77 9.39 -10.12
CA LYS A 67 23.89 8.55 -10.61
C LYS A 67 23.46 7.51 -11.63
N LEU A 68 22.15 7.34 -11.85
CA LEU A 68 21.60 6.36 -12.77
C LEU A 68 21.34 6.99 -14.14
N GLU A 69 22.06 6.54 -15.16
CA GLU A 69 21.83 6.89 -16.56
C GLU A 69 21.07 5.74 -17.25
N ILE A 70 19.83 5.98 -17.66
CA ILE A 70 19.03 5.00 -18.43
C ILE A 70 19.27 5.21 -19.92
N ARG A 71 19.58 4.13 -20.67
CA ARG A 71 19.97 4.20 -22.08
C ARG A 71 18.87 3.73 -23.03
N HIS A 72 18.61 2.42 -23.08
CA HIS A 72 17.62 1.83 -23.98
C HIS A 72 16.99 0.58 -23.39
N VAL A 73 15.82 0.22 -23.92
CA VAL A 73 15.11 -1.01 -23.58
C VAL A 73 15.87 -2.22 -24.10
N ILE A 74 16.06 -3.23 -23.25
CA ILE A 74 16.66 -4.51 -23.63
C ILE A 74 15.63 -5.64 -23.72
N ALA A 75 14.55 -5.56 -22.96
CA ALA A 75 13.47 -6.54 -23.01
C ALA A 75 12.15 -5.94 -22.48
N GLN A 76 11.04 -6.49 -22.95
CA GLN A 76 9.70 -6.21 -22.43
C GLN A 76 9.06 -7.53 -22.02
N GLY A 77 8.43 -7.57 -20.86
CA GLY A 77 7.76 -8.77 -20.35
C GLY A 77 6.56 -8.44 -19.48
N THR A 78 5.93 -9.48 -18.94
CA THR A 78 4.69 -9.36 -18.14
C THR A 78 4.85 -8.49 -16.90
N TYR A 79 6.07 -8.45 -16.32
CA TYR A 79 6.37 -7.70 -15.10
C TYR A 79 6.98 -6.31 -15.37
N GLY A 80 6.98 -5.85 -16.62
CA GLY A 80 7.44 -4.53 -17.00
C GLY A 80 8.52 -4.54 -18.10
N THR A 81 9.18 -3.40 -18.25
CA THR A 81 10.23 -3.19 -19.25
C THR A 81 11.60 -3.16 -18.57
N VAL A 82 12.54 -3.94 -19.10
CA VAL A 82 13.92 -3.96 -18.66
C VAL A 82 14.72 -2.98 -19.50
N TYR A 83 15.40 -2.06 -18.82
CA TYR A 83 16.27 -1.07 -19.41
C TYR A 83 17.72 -1.37 -19.10
N ARG A 84 18.59 -1.13 -20.07
CA ARG A 84 20.03 -1.02 -19.84
C ARG A 84 20.35 0.38 -19.39
N GLY A 85 21.18 0.49 -18.37
CA GLY A 85 21.69 1.76 -17.88
C GLY A 85 23.12 1.65 -17.35
N THR A 86 23.61 2.75 -16.82
CA THR A 86 24.90 2.83 -16.16
C THR A 86 24.70 3.50 -14.80
N TYR A 87 25.21 2.89 -13.74
CA TYR A 87 25.19 3.42 -12.38
C TYR A 87 26.61 3.56 -11.87
N ASP A 88 27.04 4.79 -11.58
CA ASP A 88 28.41 5.09 -11.11
C ASP A 88 29.52 4.53 -12.02
N GLY A 89 29.26 4.55 -13.35
CA GLY A 89 30.17 3.98 -14.35
C GLY A 89 30.04 2.47 -14.59
N GLN A 90 29.25 1.75 -13.79
CA GLN A 90 29.03 0.32 -13.93
C GLN A 90 27.77 0.01 -14.74
N GLN A 91 27.85 -0.97 -15.66
CA GLN A 91 26.69 -1.39 -16.45
C GLN A 91 25.67 -2.10 -15.56
N VAL A 92 24.41 -1.66 -15.62
CA VAL A 92 23.31 -2.21 -14.82
C VAL A 92 22.06 -2.41 -15.67
N ALA A 93 21.14 -3.24 -15.17
CA ALA A 93 19.80 -3.38 -15.72
C ALA A 93 18.77 -2.94 -14.68
N GLY A 94 17.80 -2.12 -15.10
CA GLY A 94 16.72 -1.62 -14.26
C GLY A 94 15.36 -2.05 -14.80
N ILE A 95 14.42 -2.37 -13.91
CA ILE A 95 13.03 -2.64 -14.28
C ILE A 95 12.18 -1.40 -14.07
N SER A 96 11.35 -1.07 -15.05
CA SER A 96 10.29 -0.07 -14.90
C SER A 96 8.96 -0.76 -15.17
N SER A 97 8.10 -0.77 -14.14
CA SER A 97 6.72 -1.19 -14.28
C SER A 97 5.85 0.04 -14.50
N LEU A 98 5.02 0.00 -15.54
CA LEU A 98 4.04 1.02 -15.84
C LEU A 98 2.88 0.78 -14.87
N ILE A 99 2.83 1.55 -13.78
CA ILE A 99 1.71 1.52 -12.85
C ILE A 99 0.51 2.10 -13.60
N GLY A 100 -0.44 1.24 -13.95
CA GLY A 100 -1.73 1.59 -14.56
C GLY A 100 -2.78 1.93 -13.51
#